data_AF-A0A0P6RN44-F1
#
_entry.id   AF-A0A0P6RN44-F1
#
_cell.length_a   1.000
_cell.length_b   1.000
_cell.length_c   1.000
_cell.angle_alpha   90.00
_cell.angle_beta   90.00
_cell.angle_gamma   90.00
#
_symmetry.space_group_name_H-M   'P 1'
#
loop_
_entity.id
_entity.type
_entity.pdbx_description
1 polymer ?
#
loop_
_entity_poly.entity_id
_entity_poly.type
_entity_poly.pdbx_seq_one_letter_code
_entity_poly.pdbx_strand_id
1 'polypeptide(L)'
;MAEALQQKLPDQSLVIVDPADALEPPAPALTIRYREQNRTQDWLVGQLIWQVQQEPPVTGPALELSVMDKNLQGIDLASFAEALIQISGLRISNPTD
;
A
#
# COMPACT_ATOMS: atom_id res chain seq x y z
N MET A 1 -0.57 8.55 2.07
CA MET A 1 -0.31 7.11 1.79
C MET A 1 -1.04 6.67 0.53
N ALA A 2 -2.36 6.89 0.46
CA ALA A 2 -3.16 6.65 -0.73
C ALA A 2 -2.51 7.20 -2.02
N GLU A 3 -2.18 8.50 -2.05
CA GLU A 3 -1.56 9.14 -3.21
C GLU A 3 -0.20 8.53 -3.58
N ALA A 4 0.63 8.18 -2.59
CA ALA A 4 1.93 7.57 -2.82
C ALA A 4 1.81 6.16 -3.45
N LEU A 5 0.83 5.37 -3.03
CA LEU A 5 0.55 4.06 -3.62
C LEU A 5 -0.02 4.22 -5.04
N GLN A 6 -0.92 5.17 -5.27
CA GLN A 6 -1.50 5.43 -6.59
C GLN A 6 -0.45 5.91 -7.61
N GLN A 7 0.50 6.75 -7.18
CA GLN A 7 1.62 7.18 -8.01
C GLN A 7 2.54 6.02 -8.42
N LYS A 8 2.66 4.98 -7.57
CA LYS A 8 3.49 3.79 -7.84
C LYS A 8 2.75 2.70 -8.62
N LEU A 9 1.42 2.72 -8.60
CA LEU A 9 0.56 1.70 -9.19
C LEU A 9 -0.48 2.33 -10.13
N PRO A 10 -0.06 3.08 -11.18
CA PRO A 10 -1.00 3.76 -12.08
C PRO A 10 -1.78 2.81 -12.99
N ASP A 11 -1.19 1.66 -13.36
CA ASP A 11 -1.77 0.67 -14.30
C ASP A 11 -2.60 -0.43 -13.64
N GLN A 12 -2.52 -0.54 -12.31
CA GLN A 12 -3.38 -1.46 -11.56
C GLN A 12 -4.56 -0.65 -11.06
N SER A 13 -5.78 -1.16 -11.21
CA SER A 13 -6.99 -0.56 -10.63
C SER A 13 -6.90 -0.58 -9.10
N LEU A 14 -6.12 0.35 -8.56
CA LEU A 14 -5.76 0.45 -7.17
C LEU A 14 -6.92 1.10 -6.42
N VAL A 15 -7.81 0.28 -5.90
CA VAL A 15 -8.87 0.75 -5.01
C VAL A 15 -8.28 0.85 -3.62
N ILE A 16 -7.78 2.04 -3.27
CA ILE A 16 -7.35 2.35 -1.91
C ILE A 16 -8.61 2.53 -1.08
N VAL A 17 -9.05 1.44 -0.44
CA VAL A 17 -10.16 1.49 0.51
C VAL A 17 -9.60 1.98 1.83
N ASP A 18 -9.79 3.26 2.13
CA ASP A 18 -9.63 3.74 3.50
C ASP A 18 -10.61 2.98 4.41
N PRO A 19 -10.23 2.58 5.63
CA PRO A 19 -11.09 1.77 6.50
C PRO A 19 -12.43 2.44 6.83
N ALA A 20 -12.57 3.74 6.58
CA ALA A 20 -13.79 4.53 6.80
C ALA A 20 -14.73 4.58 5.58
N ASP A 21 -14.27 4.26 4.37
CA ASP A 21 -15.03 4.47 3.13
C ASP A 21 -15.16 3.13 2.38
N ALA A 22 -16.12 2.31 2.83
CA ALA A 22 -16.47 1.06 2.17
C ALA A 22 -17.61 1.32 1.16
N LEU A 23 -17.31 1.97 0.05
CA LEU A 23 -18.10 1.81 -1.17
C LEU A 23 -17.30 0.93 -2.12
N GLU A 24 -17.81 -0.27 -2.42
CA GLU A 24 -17.18 -1.24 -3.30
C GLU A 24 -17.34 -0.82 -4.78
N PRO A 25 -16.28 -0.38 -5.48
CA PRO A 25 -16.32 -0.22 -6.94
C PRO A 25 -16.21 -1.61 -7.63
N PRO A 26 -16.56 -1.72 -8.92
CA PRO A 26 -16.56 -2.99 -9.65
C PRO A 26 -15.20 -3.70 -9.54
N ALA A 27 -15.25 -4.99 -9.15
CA ALA A 27 -14.10 -5.78 -8.74
C ALA A 27 -12.93 -5.70 -9.74
N PRO A 28 -11.85 -4.97 -9.41
CA PRO A 28 -10.65 -4.98 -10.24
C PRO A 28 -9.99 -6.37 -10.19
N ALA A 29 -9.18 -6.70 -11.19
CA ALA A 29 -8.40 -7.94 -11.20
C ALA A 29 -7.44 -8.05 -10.00
N LEU A 30 -7.10 -6.92 -9.37
CA LEU A 30 -6.29 -6.83 -8.17
C LEU A 30 -6.80 -5.67 -7.29
N THR A 31 -7.27 -5.98 -6.09
CA THR A 31 -7.61 -5.00 -5.06
C THR A 31 -6.46 -4.94 -4.06
N ILE A 32 -5.90 -3.77 -3.77
CA ILE A 32 -4.87 -3.59 -2.74
C ILE A 32 -5.41 -2.66 -1.66
N ARG A 33 -5.37 -3.13 -0.41
CA ARG A 33 -5.81 -2.41 0.77
C ARG A 33 -4.60 -2.13 1.65
N TYR A 34 -4.42 -0.87 1.99
CA TYR A 34 -3.43 -0.48 2.99
C TYR A 34 -4.06 -0.58 4.37
N ARG A 35 -3.41 -1.33 5.27
CA ARG A 35 -3.79 -1.40 6.68
C ARG A 35 -2.72 -0.73 7.52
N GLU A 36 -3.02 0.48 7.98
CA GLU A 36 -2.24 1.15 9.01
C GLU A 36 -2.41 0.41 10.33
N GLN A 37 -1.30 0.05 10.98
CA GLN A 37 -1.30 -0.58 12.30
C GLN A 37 -0.92 0.42 13.38
N ASN A 38 0.08 1.26 13.13
CA ASN A 38 0.54 2.26 14.07
C ASN A 38 1.07 3.48 13.33
N ARG A 39 0.73 4.68 13.78
CA ARG A 39 1.24 5.93 13.21
C ARG A 39 1.49 6.96 14.30
N THR A 40 2.75 7.34 14.45
CA THR A 40 3.20 8.47 15.26
C THR A 40 3.85 9.51 14.36
N GLN A 41 4.50 10.50 14.97
CA GLN A 41 5.14 11.61 14.28
C GLN A 41 6.40 11.13 13.53
N ASP A 42 7.08 10.16 14.12
CA ASP A 42 8.38 9.61 13.73
C ASP A 42 8.32 8.12 13.33
N TRP A 43 7.19 7.45 13.55
CA TRP A 43 7.06 6.01 13.35
C TRP A 43 5.78 5.65 12.58
N LEU A 44 5.90 4.80 11.58
CA LEU A 44 4.79 4.29 10.79
C LEU A 44 4.91 2.77 10.67
N VAL A 45 3.84 2.07 10.99
CA VAL A 45 3.72 0.62 10.83
C VAL A 45 2.47 0.35 10.01
N GLY A 46 2.65 -0.41 8.94
CA GLY A 46 1.57 -0.74 8.03
C GLY A 46 1.83 -2.04 7.31
N GLN A 47 0.81 -2.56 6.67
CA GLN A 47 0.89 -3.75 5.82
C GLN A 47 -0.05 -3.58 4.63
N LEU A 48 0.24 -4.32 3.56
CA LEU A 48 -0.66 -4.42 2.42
C LEU A 48 -1.46 -5.72 2.52
N ILE A 49 -2.73 -5.63 2.19
CA ILE A 49 -3.62 -6.78 1.99
C ILE A 49 -4.08 -6.70 0.55
N TRP A 50 -3.80 -7.70 -0.25
CA TRP A 50 -4.21 -7.70 -1.66
C TRP A 50 -5.08 -8.90 -1.98
N GLN A 51 -6.02 -8.70 -2.88
CA GLN A 51 -6.93 -9.73 -3.36
C GLN A 51 -6.86 -9.75 -4.88
N VAL A 52 -6.48 -10.91 -5.44
CA VAL A 52 -6.45 -11.13 -6.89
C VAL A 52 -7.77 -11.76 -7.30
N GLN A 53 -8.59 -11.05 -8.08
CA GLN A 53 -9.88 -11.55 -8.60
C GLN A 53 -10.76 -12.24 -7.53
N GLN A 54 -11.03 -13.54 -7.67
CA GLN A 54 -11.85 -14.35 -6.78
C GLN A 54 -11.01 -15.13 -5.75
N GLU A 55 -9.70 -14.90 -5.70
CA GLU A 55 -8.84 -15.49 -4.68
C GLU A 55 -9.12 -14.86 -3.32
N PRO A 56 -8.89 -15.59 -2.22
CA PRO A 56 -8.95 -15.02 -0.88
C PRO A 56 -7.92 -13.90 -0.73
N PRO A 57 -8.23 -12.85 0.06
CA PRO A 57 -7.29 -11.78 0.33
C PRO A 57 -6.04 -12.32 1.01
N VAL A 58 -4.89 -11.94 0.47
CA VAL A 58 -3.56 -12.28 0.97
C VAL A 58 -3.04 -11.10 1.78
N THR A 59 -2.65 -11.37 3.02
CA THR A 59 -2.01 -10.39 3.89
C THR A 59 -0.50 -10.46 3.70
N GLY A 60 0.11 -9.35 3.33
CA GLY A 60 1.54 -9.22 3.23
C GLY A 60 2.24 -9.00 4.56
N PRO A 61 3.58 -9.06 4.55
CA PRO A 61 4.39 -8.72 5.71
C PRO A 61 4.15 -7.26 6.13
N ALA A 62 4.21 -7.03 7.44
CA ALA A 62 4.21 -5.69 7.98
C ALA A 62 5.56 -5.02 7.75
N LEU A 63 5.53 -3.75 7.38
CA LEU A 63 6.69 -2.89 7.33
C LEU A 63 6.60 -1.84 8.44
N GLU A 64 7.72 -1.61 9.10
CA GLU A 64 7.92 -0.49 10.01
C GLU A 64 8.90 0.52 9.38
N LEU A 65 8.56 1.80 9.49
CA LEU A 65 9.41 2.92 9.12
C LEU A 65 9.54 3.84 10.32
N SER A 66 10.77 4.01 10.79
CA SER A 66 11.11 4.89 11.90
C SER A 66 12.11 5.94 11.42
N VAL A 67 11.80 7.22 11.61
CA VAL A 67 12.64 8.37 11.29
C VAL A 67 13.05 9.06 12.58
N MET A 68 14.32 8.90 12.98
CA MET A 68 14.78 9.34 14.31
C MET A 68 14.92 10.86 14.47
N ASP A 69 15.21 11.59 13.40
CA ASP A 69 15.61 13.01 13.46
C ASP A 69 14.57 13.98 12.86
N LYS A 70 13.47 13.44 12.34
CA LYS A 70 12.45 14.23 11.63
C LYS A 70 11.08 13.59 11.72
N ASN A 71 10.05 14.40 11.57
CA ASN A 71 8.70 13.89 11.36
C ASN A 71 8.59 13.20 9.99
N LEU A 72 7.71 12.21 9.90
CA LEU A 72 7.33 11.56 8.64
C LEU A 72 6.83 12.61 7.65
N GLN A 73 7.55 12.77 6.55
CA GLN A 73 7.16 13.66 5.46
C GLN A 73 6.60 12.86 4.29
N GLY A 74 5.98 13.56 3.32
CA GLY A 74 5.41 12.91 2.13
C GLY A 74 6.42 12.03 1.38
N ILE A 75 7.71 12.39 1.37
CA ILE A 75 8.77 11.59 0.75
C ILE A 75 9.03 10.27 1.49
N ASP A 76 8.95 10.28 2.82
CA ASP A 76 9.12 9.08 3.65
C ASP A 76 7.94 8.13 3.44
N LEU A 77 6.72 8.67 3.29
CA LEU A 77 5.52 7.90 2.93
C LEU A 77 5.64 7.27 1.53
N ALA A 78 6.28 7.94 0.57
CA ALA A 78 6.51 7.40 -0.76
C ALA A 78 7.51 6.23 -0.74
N SER A 79 8.63 6.39 -0.03
CA SER A 79 9.61 5.31 0.18
C SER A 79 8.99 4.13 0.95
N PHE A 80 8.15 4.41 1.94
CA PHE A 80 7.42 3.39 2.69
C PHE A 80 6.46 2.59 1.81
N ALA A 81 5.68 3.26 0.96
CA ALA A 81 4.79 2.63 0.01
C ALA A 81 5.53 1.71 -0.96
N GLU A 82 6.68 2.16 -1.48
CA GLU A 82 7.53 1.36 -2.38
C GLU A 82 8.07 0.12 -1.66
N ALA A 83 8.62 0.29 -0.46
CA ALA A 83 9.13 -0.81 0.33
C ALA A 83 8.02 -1.81 0.69
N LEU A 84 6.82 -1.35 1.03
CA LEU A 84 5.65 -2.20 1.27
C LEU A 84 5.30 -3.07 0.04
N ILE A 85 5.30 -2.48 -1.15
CA ILE A 85 5.05 -3.22 -2.40
C ILE A 85 6.14 -4.27 -2.64
N GLN A 86 7.41 -3.90 -2.44
CA GLN A 86 8.55 -4.80 -2.62
C GLN A 86 8.50 -6.00 -1.66
N ILE A 87 8.29 -5.77 -0.36
CA ILE A 87 8.23 -6.87 0.62
C ILE A 87 6.97 -7.73 0.46
N SER A 88 5.90 -7.16 -0.07
CA SER A 88 4.66 -7.88 -0.34
C SER A 88 4.82 -8.87 -1.48
N GLY A 89 5.92 -8.80 -2.25
CA GLY A 89 6.10 -9.64 -3.43
C GLY A 89 5.01 -9.41 -4.47
N LEU A 90 4.30 -8.29 -4.37
CA LEU A 90 3.41 -7.78 -5.41
C LEU A 90 4.32 -7.53 -6.61
N ARG A 91 4.41 -8.54 -7.48
CA ARG A 91 5.01 -8.43 -8.79
C ARG A 91 4.11 -7.50 -9.58
N ILE A 92 4.32 -6.20 -9.38
CA ILE A 92 4.04 -5.21 -10.40
C ILE A 92 4.90 -5.63 -11.57
N SER A 93 4.30 -6.38 -12.49
CA SER A 93 4.81 -6.50 -13.84
C SER A 93 4.82 -5.09 -14.38
N ASN A 94 5.92 -4.38 -14.16
CA ASN A 94 6.24 -3.20 -14.93
C ASN A 94 6.17 -3.66 -16.39
N PRO A 95 5.39 -3.03 -17.27
CA PRO A 95 5.59 -3.23 -18.69
C PRO A 95 6.97 -2.65 -18.99
N THR A 96 8.01 -3.47 -18.83
CA THR A 96 9.31 -3.21 -19.41
C THR A 96 9.17 -3.50 -20.89
N ASP A 97 9.03 -2.42 -21.67
CA ASP A 97 9.64 -2.31 -22.98
C ASP A 97 10.63 -1.14 -22.93
#